data_AF-A0A3E0DNA9-F1
#
_entry.id   AF-A0A3E0DNA9-F1
#
_cell.length_a   1.000
_cell.length_b   1.000
_cell.length_c   1.000
_cell.angle_alpha   90.00
_cell.angle_beta   90.00
_cell.angle_gamma   90.00
#
_symmetry.space_group_name_H-M   'P 1'
#
loop_
_entity.id
_entity.type
_entity.pdbx_description
1 polymer ?
#
loop_
_entity_poly.entity_id
_entity_poly.type
_entity_poly.pdbx_seq_one_letter_code
_entity_poly.pdbx_strand_id
1 'polypeptide(L)'
;MSIKAISLLFAVIFLAGCQGNVKKSAASKQQEDASSVVAGASASEPINSEAPAAKKALRVTNENAISPYRALTEQLIKQGQQALAEQRLLTPEEDNANLYFQAVLGRDPGNYQATLGIASIVDRYNEWAWRAAQQGNYSMAERYLDSARLANPEDATISQMSARVERLKKQRLDAAKQRRTAPAKSAASSSVEPSVKPEQQRQPEAKEGQFFLPKTLFSLSDDEIIEKMQPIIDQVAKDKSDVAIYWPNDKEARLLYQIINSRVLDYRVRAMIYHRAKYMVELQQN
;
A
#
# COMPACT_ATOMS: atom_id res chain seq x y z
N MET A 1 -44.87 -20.31 -7.87
CA MET A 1 -45.10 -20.21 -6.41
C MET A 1 -44.31 -19.02 -5.89
N SER A 2 -44.90 -18.20 -5.02
CA SER A 2 -44.29 -16.99 -4.47
C SER A 2 -44.24 -17.11 -2.95
N ILE A 3 -43.09 -16.83 -2.34
CA ILE A 3 -42.96 -16.75 -0.88
C ILE A 3 -42.58 -15.32 -0.55
N LYS A 4 -43.54 -14.59 0.04
CA LYS A 4 -43.33 -13.29 0.66
C LYS A 4 -42.87 -13.53 2.10
N ALA A 5 -41.77 -12.92 2.52
CA ALA A 5 -41.43 -12.76 3.93
C ALA A 5 -41.83 -11.36 4.39
N ILE A 6 -42.49 -11.28 5.54
CA ILE A 6 -43.07 -10.08 6.16
C ILE A 6 -42.49 -9.95 7.57
N SER A 7 -42.46 -8.71 8.10
CA SER A 7 -42.12 -8.35 9.49
C SER A 7 -40.62 -8.41 9.87
N LEU A 8 -40.14 -7.66 10.87
CA LEU A 8 -40.88 -6.82 11.83
C LEU A 8 -40.18 -5.46 12.08
N LEU A 9 -40.95 -4.49 12.54
CA LEU A 9 -40.58 -3.10 12.79
C LEU A 9 -39.98 -2.94 14.20
N PHE A 10 -38.76 -2.38 14.31
CA PHE A 10 -38.21 -1.90 15.57
C PHE A 10 -37.86 -0.41 15.47
N ALA A 11 -38.63 0.41 16.17
CA ALA A 11 -38.32 1.81 16.39
C ALA A 11 -37.41 1.95 17.61
N VAL A 12 -36.31 2.67 17.49
CA VAL A 12 -35.53 3.16 18.64
C VAL A 12 -35.38 4.68 18.49
N ILE A 13 -36.00 5.39 19.43
CA ILE A 13 -35.91 6.84 19.57
C ILE A 13 -34.59 7.16 20.26
N PHE A 14 -33.79 8.08 19.70
CA PHE A 14 -32.71 8.71 20.44
C PHE A 14 -32.85 10.24 20.43
N LEU A 15 -33.15 10.78 21.61
CA LEU A 15 -33.07 12.20 21.94
C LEU A 15 -31.62 12.56 22.27
N ALA A 16 -31.09 13.62 21.66
CA ALA A 16 -30.16 14.61 22.25
C ALA A 16 -29.54 15.50 21.17
N GLY A 17 -30.24 16.55 20.76
CA GLY A 17 -29.68 17.60 19.91
C GLY A 17 -29.18 18.78 20.75
N CYS A 18 -27.87 18.96 20.87
CA CYS A 18 -27.26 20.20 21.37
C CYS A 18 -26.37 20.80 20.29
N GLN A 19 -26.84 21.86 19.63
CA GLN A 19 -26.04 22.60 18.66
C GLN A 19 -25.10 23.58 19.38
N GLY A 20 -23.79 23.31 19.34
CA GLY A 20 -22.76 24.26 19.71
C GLY A 20 -22.62 25.35 18.64
N ASN A 21 -23.08 26.56 18.94
CA ASN A 21 -23.19 27.64 17.96
C ASN A 21 -21.83 28.29 17.67
N VAL A 22 -21.48 28.43 16.39
CA VAL A 22 -20.23 29.05 15.94
C VAL A 22 -20.30 30.57 16.09
N LYS A 23 -19.33 31.18 16.77
CA LYS A 23 -19.12 32.64 16.72
C LYS A 23 -17.74 33.01 16.16
N LYS A 24 -17.79 34.09 15.39
CA LYS A 24 -16.81 34.56 14.41
C LYS A 24 -15.68 35.35 15.08
N SER A 25 -14.44 35.12 14.66
CA SER A 25 -13.28 35.96 15.04
C SER A 25 -13.23 37.23 14.20
N ALA A 26 -13.01 38.39 14.84
CA ALA A 26 -12.37 39.59 14.27
C ALA A 26 -12.10 40.67 15.35
N ALA A 27 -11.09 41.51 15.09
CA ALA A 27 -10.81 42.83 15.68
C ALA A 27 -10.19 42.94 17.09
N SER A 28 -8.85 42.90 17.07
CA SER A 28 -7.90 43.66 17.92
C SER A 28 -8.39 45.02 18.47
N LYS A 29 -7.99 45.33 19.72
CA LYS A 29 -7.41 46.64 20.11
C LYS A 29 -6.66 46.59 21.47
N GLN A 30 -5.44 47.14 21.47
CA GLN A 30 -4.73 47.98 22.49
C GLN A 30 -4.97 47.67 24.00
N GLN A 31 -3.98 47.31 24.84
CA GLN A 31 -2.67 47.92 25.20
C GLN A 31 -2.75 48.81 26.47
N GLU A 32 -1.74 48.69 27.35
CA GLU A 32 -1.46 49.55 28.54
C GLU A 32 -2.47 49.44 29.73
N ASP A 33 -2.12 49.58 31.02
CA ASP A 33 -0.81 49.68 31.70
C ASP A 33 -0.91 49.31 33.21
N ALA A 34 0.23 49.30 33.91
CA ALA A 34 0.45 49.64 35.34
C ALA A 34 -0.47 49.12 36.48
N SER A 35 0.08 48.16 37.24
CA SER A 35 0.42 48.26 38.69
C SER A 35 -0.52 48.89 39.77
N SER A 36 -0.63 48.15 40.89
CA SER A 36 -0.43 48.60 42.29
C SER A 36 -1.64 48.62 43.28
N VAL A 37 -1.38 48.06 44.49
CA VAL A 37 -1.97 48.37 45.82
C VAL A 37 -3.46 47.94 45.98
N VAL A 38 -3.91 47.26 47.06
CA VAL A 38 -3.80 47.57 48.50
C VAL A 38 -3.68 46.31 49.40
N ALA A 39 -3.17 46.49 50.62
CA ALA A 39 -3.13 45.50 51.69
C ALA A 39 -3.95 45.94 52.94
N GLY A 40 -4.34 44.97 53.79
CA GLY A 40 -5.01 45.17 55.09
C GLY A 40 -6.02 44.03 55.35
N ALA A 41 -5.91 43.05 56.27
CA ALA A 41 -5.28 42.87 57.59
C ALA A 41 -6.32 42.82 58.74
N SER A 42 -6.29 41.71 59.51
CA SER A 42 -7.07 41.35 60.73
C SER A 42 -8.60 41.31 60.60
N ALA A 43 -9.36 40.54 61.38
CA ALA A 43 -9.11 39.43 62.33
C ALA A 43 -10.34 38.46 62.27
N SER A 44 -10.59 37.41 63.06
CA SER A 44 -10.14 36.92 64.39
C SER A 44 -10.26 35.38 64.49
N GLU A 45 -9.45 34.75 65.34
CA GLU A 45 -9.37 33.31 65.66
C GLU A 45 -10.46 32.82 66.69
N PRO A 46 -10.32 31.66 67.38
CA PRO A 46 -10.31 30.25 66.91
C PRO A 46 -11.25 29.32 67.72
N ILE A 47 -11.48 28.07 67.26
CA ILE A 47 -11.64 26.91 68.18
C ILE A 47 -10.87 25.69 67.61
N ASN A 48 -10.16 24.99 68.50
CA ASN A 48 -9.19 23.93 68.23
C ASN A 48 -9.81 22.51 68.36
N SER A 49 -9.31 21.54 67.59
CA SER A 49 -9.53 20.09 67.81
C SER A 49 -8.46 19.23 67.12
N GLU A 50 -7.21 19.42 67.55
CA GLU A 50 -6.28 18.34 67.91
C GLU A 50 -6.13 17.10 66.97
N ALA A 51 -4.97 17.01 66.32
CA ALA A 51 -4.50 15.78 65.67
C ALA A 51 -3.83 14.83 66.68
N PRO A 52 -3.65 13.55 66.31
CA PRO A 52 -2.35 12.92 66.54
C PRO A 52 -1.69 12.49 65.22
N ALA A 53 -0.39 12.76 65.11
CA ALA A 53 0.40 12.44 63.93
C ALA A 53 0.60 10.93 63.77
N ALA A 54 0.22 10.38 62.60
CA ALA A 54 0.60 9.03 62.21
C ALA A 54 1.07 8.98 60.75
N LYS A 55 2.39 9.09 60.59
CA LYS A 55 3.17 8.73 59.38
C LYS A 55 2.77 9.43 58.08
N LYS A 56 3.54 10.50 57.84
CA LYS A 56 4.05 10.97 56.55
C LYS A 56 4.57 9.79 55.68
N ALA A 57 3.66 9.07 55.06
CA ALA A 57 3.95 8.10 54.00
C ALA A 57 3.66 8.77 52.66
N LEU A 58 4.58 9.66 52.25
CA LEU A 58 4.72 9.96 50.82
C LEU A 58 5.14 8.65 50.14
N ARG A 59 4.15 7.86 49.70
CA ARG A 59 4.35 6.88 48.63
C ARG A 59 4.54 7.68 47.34
N VAL A 60 5.76 8.18 47.17
CA VAL A 60 6.35 8.36 45.85
C VAL A 60 6.41 6.94 45.26
N THR A 61 5.32 6.54 44.61
CA THR A 61 5.29 5.30 43.84
C THR A 61 6.24 5.51 42.67
N ASN A 62 7.40 4.86 42.75
CA ASN A 62 8.52 5.00 41.83
C ASN A 62 8.07 4.94 40.35
N GLU A 63 7.92 6.12 39.73
CA GLU A 63 7.44 6.28 38.34
C GLU A 63 8.43 5.72 37.31
N ASN A 64 9.68 5.46 37.74
CA ASN A 64 10.77 4.95 36.90
C ASN A 64 10.90 3.41 36.90
N ALA A 65 10.00 2.68 37.57
CA ALA A 65 9.88 1.23 37.34
C ALA A 65 9.10 0.99 36.04
N ILE A 66 9.81 0.68 34.94
CA ILE A 66 9.16 0.26 33.69
C ILE A 66 8.36 -1.01 33.99
N SER A 67 7.04 -0.87 34.06
CA SER A 67 6.14 -2.01 34.23
C SER A 67 6.41 -3.03 33.11
N PRO A 68 6.50 -4.35 33.38
CA PRO A 68 6.66 -5.37 32.35
C PRO A 68 5.63 -5.24 31.22
N TYR A 69 4.45 -4.70 31.55
CA TYR A 69 3.41 -4.36 30.58
C TYR A 69 3.86 -3.33 29.53
N ARG A 70 4.52 -2.23 29.96
CA ARG A 70 5.03 -1.17 29.08
C ARG A 70 6.20 -1.67 28.24
N ALA A 71 7.15 -2.38 28.86
CA ALA A 71 8.30 -2.96 28.16
C ALA A 71 7.88 -3.88 27.00
N LEU A 72 6.88 -4.76 27.22
CA LEU A 72 6.35 -5.62 26.17
C LEU A 72 5.64 -4.82 25.07
N THR A 73 4.86 -3.80 25.41
CA THR A 73 4.21 -2.93 24.41
C THR A 73 5.26 -2.19 23.55
N GLU A 74 6.33 -1.65 24.15
CA GLU A 74 7.45 -1.04 23.42
C GLU A 74 8.19 -2.04 22.52
N GLN A 75 8.36 -3.29 22.96
CA GLN A 75 8.96 -4.35 22.15
C GLN A 75 8.10 -4.66 20.92
N LEU A 76 6.78 -4.84 21.09
CA LEU A 76 5.86 -5.11 19.99
C LEU A 76 5.83 -3.96 18.97
N ILE A 77 5.86 -2.70 19.43
CA ILE A 77 5.96 -1.53 18.53
C ILE A 77 7.24 -1.61 17.68
N LYS A 78 8.40 -1.94 18.28
CA LYS A 78 9.68 -2.08 17.55
C LYS A 78 9.62 -3.22 16.52
N GLN A 79 9.04 -4.36 16.88
CA GLN A 79 8.85 -5.50 15.97
C GLN A 79 7.93 -5.14 14.79
N GLY A 80 6.82 -4.44 15.06
CA GLY A 80 5.92 -3.93 14.02
C GLY A 80 6.60 -2.93 13.07
N GLN A 81 7.38 -1.99 13.61
CA GLN A 81 8.15 -1.03 12.81
C GLN A 81 9.21 -1.72 11.94
N GLN A 82 9.90 -2.74 12.46
CA GLN A 82 10.87 -3.52 11.69
C GLN A 82 10.18 -4.31 10.57
N ALA A 83 9.09 -5.05 10.88
CA ALA A 83 8.33 -5.80 9.89
C ALA A 83 7.77 -4.91 8.77
N LEU A 84 7.32 -3.69 9.12
CA LEU A 84 6.84 -2.68 8.18
C LEU A 84 7.96 -2.21 7.23
N ALA A 85 9.17 -1.96 7.76
CA ALA A 85 10.34 -1.60 6.96
C ALA A 85 10.79 -2.74 6.02
N GLU A 86 10.67 -3.99 6.47
CA GLU A 86 10.95 -5.21 5.72
C GLU A 86 9.83 -5.59 4.72
N GLN A 87 8.75 -4.81 4.63
CA GLN A 87 7.55 -5.07 3.81
C GLN A 87 6.79 -6.37 4.15
N ARG A 88 7.00 -6.93 5.35
CA ARG A 88 6.22 -8.03 5.91
C ARG A 88 4.92 -7.46 6.51
N LEU A 89 3.99 -7.06 5.63
CA LEU A 89 2.81 -6.27 6.04
C LEU A 89 1.72 -7.13 6.70
N LEU A 90 1.29 -8.17 5.99
CA LEU A 90 0.30 -9.17 6.42
C LEU A 90 0.85 -10.60 6.36
N THR A 91 2.05 -10.78 5.79
CA THR A 91 2.70 -12.07 5.58
C THR A 91 4.18 -12.00 5.97
N PRO A 92 4.78 -13.11 6.46
CA PRO A 92 4.14 -14.38 6.85
C PRO A 92 3.15 -14.21 8.02
N GLU A 93 2.22 -15.16 8.18
CA GLU A 93 1.10 -15.06 9.14
C GLU A 93 1.58 -14.86 10.59
N GLU A 94 2.68 -15.51 10.97
CA GLU A 94 3.26 -15.49 12.33
C GLU A 94 4.23 -14.32 12.61
N ASP A 95 4.67 -13.59 11.57
CA ASP A 95 5.67 -12.52 11.70
C ASP A 95 5.44 -11.43 10.66
N ASN A 96 4.53 -10.50 10.98
CA ASN A 96 4.18 -9.36 10.14
C ASN A 96 3.79 -8.11 10.95
N ALA A 97 3.83 -6.96 10.30
CA ALA A 97 3.61 -5.65 10.90
C ALA A 97 2.19 -5.49 11.47
N ASN A 98 1.17 -5.98 10.75
CA ASN A 98 -0.22 -5.93 11.20
C ASN A 98 -0.39 -6.73 12.50
N LEU A 99 0.14 -7.95 12.58
CA LEU A 99 0.10 -8.78 13.79
C LEU A 99 0.64 -8.03 15.02
N TYR A 100 1.82 -7.40 14.90
CA TYR A 100 2.43 -6.66 15.99
C TYR A 100 1.64 -5.40 16.39
N PHE A 101 1.17 -4.60 15.42
CA PHE A 101 0.40 -3.39 15.72
C PHE A 101 -1.00 -3.71 16.27
N GLN A 102 -1.68 -4.74 15.76
CA GLN A 102 -2.95 -5.22 16.32
C GLN A 102 -2.76 -5.76 17.75
N ALA A 103 -1.66 -6.48 18.02
CA ALA A 103 -1.34 -6.93 19.38
C ALA A 103 -1.06 -5.77 20.34
N VAL A 104 -0.52 -4.65 19.86
CA VAL A 104 -0.40 -3.41 20.65
C VAL A 104 -1.78 -2.78 20.89
N LEU A 105 -2.62 -2.63 19.86
CA LEU A 105 -3.95 -2.03 20.00
C LEU A 105 -4.91 -2.84 20.87
N GLY A 106 -4.81 -4.18 20.86
CA GLY A 106 -5.55 -5.06 21.77
C GLY A 106 -5.14 -4.94 23.25
N ARG A 107 -3.97 -4.33 23.52
CA ARG A 107 -3.46 -4.04 24.88
C ARG A 107 -3.74 -2.59 25.26
N ASP A 108 -3.35 -1.67 24.39
CA ASP A 108 -3.46 -0.22 24.53
C ASP A 108 -4.21 0.35 23.30
N PRO A 109 -5.56 0.41 23.35
CA PRO A 109 -6.38 0.89 22.23
C PRO A 109 -6.12 2.35 21.84
N GLY A 110 -5.47 3.13 22.72
CA GLY A 110 -5.08 4.51 22.46
C GLY A 110 -3.68 4.66 21.86
N ASN A 111 -2.99 3.55 21.53
CA ASN A 111 -1.58 3.60 21.15
C ASN A 111 -1.35 4.22 19.77
N TYR A 112 -1.02 5.52 19.77
CA TYR A 112 -0.77 6.30 18.56
C TYR A 112 0.26 5.67 17.61
N GLN A 113 1.33 5.03 18.12
CA GLN A 113 2.35 4.40 17.28
C GLN A 113 1.81 3.19 16.52
N ALA A 114 0.97 2.37 17.16
CA ALA A 114 0.33 1.24 16.48
C ALA A 114 -0.74 1.71 15.48
N THR A 115 -1.54 2.73 15.81
CA THR A 115 -2.50 3.33 14.87
C THR A 115 -1.79 3.88 13.61
N LEU A 116 -0.67 4.58 13.77
CA LEU A 116 0.18 5.01 12.64
C LEU A 116 0.76 3.83 11.85
N GLY A 117 1.14 2.76 12.53
CA GLY A 117 1.63 1.53 11.92
C GLY A 117 0.59 0.88 10.99
N ILE A 118 -0.65 0.73 11.46
CA ILE A 118 -1.78 0.23 10.67
C ILE A 118 -2.08 1.15 9.47
N ALA A 119 -2.13 2.48 9.69
CA ALA A 119 -2.33 3.44 8.60
C ALA A 119 -1.23 3.34 7.52
N SER A 120 0.03 3.14 7.94
CA SER A 120 1.16 2.96 7.02
C SER A 120 1.07 1.69 6.17
N ILE A 121 0.43 0.62 6.69
CA ILE A 121 0.14 -0.61 5.94
C ILE A 121 -0.93 -0.33 4.88
N VAL A 122 -2.02 0.36 5.25
CA VAL A 122 -3.10 0.76 4.34
C VAL A 122 -2.56 1.64 3.21
N ASP A 123 -1.76 2.66 3.52
CA ASP A 123 -1.12 3.55 2.54
C ASP A 123 -0.24 2.78 1.54
N ARG A 124 0.52 1.79 2.02
CA ARG A 124 1.37 0.96 1.14
C ARG A 124 0.54 0.15 0.16
N TYR A 125 -0.56 -0.46 0.62
CA TYR A 125 -1.47 -1.21 -0.24
C TYR A 125 -2.23 -0.30 -1.22
N ASN A 126 -2.69 0.87 -0.78
CA ASN A 126 -3.28 1.89 -1.64
C ASN A 126 -2.32 2.34 -2.76
N GLU A 127 -1.04 2.54 -2.44
CA GLU A 127 -0.01 2.87 -3.42
C GLU A 127 0.17 1.74 -4.45
N TRP A 128 0.27 0.48 -4.01
CA TRP A 128 0.40 -0.67 -4.90
C TRP A 128 -0.84 -0.87 -5.78
N ALA A 129 -2.04 -0.68 -5.22
CA ALA A 129 -3.30 -0.69 -5.97
C ALA A 129 -3.31 0.36 -7.09
N TRP A 130 -2.91 1.60 -6.77
CA TRP A 130 -2.85 2.68 -7.75
C TRP A 130 -1.80 2.43 -8.85
N ARG A 131 -0.65 1.83 -8.51
CA ARG A 131 0.38 1.44 -9.50
C ARG A 131 -0.12 0.33 -10.43
N ALA A 132 -0.75 -0.71 -9.90
CA ALA A 132 -1.33 -1.80 -10.69
C ALA A 132 -2.44 -1.29 -11.64
N ALA A 133 -3.33 -0.42 -11.15
CA ALA A 133 -4.38 0.21 -11.96
C ALA A 133 -3.80 1.09 -13.09
N GLN A 134 -2.72 1.85 -12.83
CA GLN A 134 -2.02 2.61 -13.87
C GLN A 134 -1.40 1.71 -14.95
N GLN A 135 -0.92 0.52 -14.59
CA GLN A 135 -0.44 -0.50 -15.54
C GLN A 135 -1.59 -1.22 -16.28
N GLY A 136 -2.85 -1.02 -15.85
CA GLY A 136 -4.03 -1.66 -16.43
C GLY A 136 -4.39 -3.00 -15.76
N ASN A 137 -3.63 -3.45 -14.77
CA ASN A 137 -3.90 -4.66 -14.00
C ASN A 137 -4.88 -4.37 -12.85
N TYR A 138 -6.17 -4.20 -13.21
CA TYR A 138 -7.22 -3.90 -12.24
C TYR A 138 -7.53 -5.06 -11.28
N SER A 139 -7.25 -6.31 -11.67
CA SER A 139 -7.42 -7.48 -10.79
C SER A 139 -6.41 -7.46 -9.64
N MET A 140 -5.14 -7.19 -9.94
CA MET A 140 -4.11 -6.99 -8.93
C MET A 140 -4.36 -5.74 -8.09
N ALA A 141 -4.91 -4.67 -8.69
CA ALA A 141 -5.29 -3.48 -7.94
C ALA A 141 -6.35 -3.78 -6.87
N GLU A 142 -7.36 -4.60 -7.18
CA GLU A 142 -8.39 -4.99 -6.20
C GLU A 142 -7.81 -5.88 -5.10
N ARG A 143 -6.94 -6.85 -5.43
CA ARG A 143 -6.25 -7.69 -4.43
C ARG A 143 -5.43 -6.89 -3.41
N TYR A 144 -4.80 -5.79 -3.84
CA TYR A 144 -4.13 -4.88 -2.91
C TYR A 144 -5.13 -4.11 -2.04
N LEU A 145 -6.30 -3.72 -2.57
CA LEU A 145 -7.36 -3.08 -1.78
C LEU A 145 -8.02 -4.04 -0.79
N ASP A 146 -8.19 -5.32 -1.14
CA ASP A 146 -8.57 -6.38 -0.20
C ASP A 146 -7.56 -6.51 0.94
N SER A 147 -6.26 -6.48 0.60
CA SER A 147 -5.20 -6.51 1.61
C SER A 147 -5.23 -5.28 2.53
N ALA A 148 -5.53 -4.09 1.99
CA ALA A 148 -5.75 -2.90 2.82
C ALA A 148 -6.94 -3.08 3.79
N ARG A 149 -8.05 -3.68 3.32
CA ARG A 149 -9.23 -3.99 4.14
C ARG A 149 -8.96 -5.01 5.25
N LEU A 150 -8.04 -5.97 5.02
CA LEU A 150 -7.58 -6.91 6.06
C LEU A 150 -6.76 -6.24 7.17
N ALA A 151 -6.08 -5.11 6.88
CA ALA A 151 -5.35 -4.34 7.88
C ALA A 151 -6.26 -3.38 8.66
N ASN A 152 -7.15 -2.65 7.96
CA ASN A 152 -8.17 -1.78 8.57
C ASN A 152 -9.38 -1.62 7.63
N PRO A 153 -10.53 -2.26 7.91
CA PRO A 153 -11.70 -2.17 7.03
C PRO A 153 -12.39 -0.79 7.06
N GLU A 154 -12.26 -0.04 8.15
CA GLU A 154 -12.91 1.26 8.36
C GLU A 154 -12.13 2.43 7.77
N ASP A 155 -10.97 2.20 7.14
CA ASP A 155 -10.14 3.27 6.58
C ASP A 155 -10.78 3.88 5.32
N ALA A 156 -11.22 5.13 5.45
CA ALA A 156 -11.87 5.87 4.37
C ALA A 156 -10.98 6.07 3.12
N THR A 157 -9.65 5.97 3.24
CA THR A 157 -8.73 6.09 2.08
C THR A 157 -8.88 4.92 1.11
N ILE A 158 -9.23 3.72 1.61
CA ILE A 158 -9.42 2.51 0.79
C ILE A 158 -10.59 2.74 -0.18
N SER A 159 -11.74 3.19 0.33
CA SER A 159 -12.92 3.48 -0.48
C SER A 159 -12.66 4.58 -1.52
N GLN A 160 -11.88 5.60 -1.15
CA GLN A 160 -11.44 6.64 -2.07
C GLN A 160 -10.53 6.07 -3.18
N MET A 161 -9.63 5.14 -2.85
CA MET A 161 -8.74 4.50 -3.80
C MET A 161 -9.49 3.53 -4.73
N SER A 162 -10.40 2.69 -4.23
CA SER A 162 -11.32 1.88 -5.04
C SER A 162 -12.06 2.72 -6.07
N ALA A 163 -12.66 3.84 -5.64
CA ALA A 163 -13.36 4.77 -6.53
C ALA A 163 -12.42 5.42 -7.57
N ARG A 164 -11.15 5.68 -7.22
CA ARG A 164 -10.13 6.21 -8.13
C ARG A 164 -9.70 5.19 -9.19
N VAL A 165 -9.51 3.92 -8.80
CA VAL A 165 -9.19 2.81 -9.69
C VAL A 165 -10.31 2.59 -10.70
N GLU A 166 -11.56 2.54 -10.25
CA GLU A 166 -12.73 2.37 -11.13
C GLU A 166 -12.94 3.56 -12.09
N ARG A 167 -12.67 4.80 -11.66
CA ARG A 167 -12.68 5.96 -12.59
C ARG A 167 -11.64 5.82 -13.70
N LEU A 168 -10.41 5.44 -13.37
CA LEU A 168 -9.33 5.23 -14.36
C LEU A 168 -9.69 4.12 -15.37
N LYS A 169 -10.25 3.01 -14.87
CA LYS A 169 -10.71 1.88 -15.67
C LYS A 169 -11.77 2.31 -16.69
N LYS A 170 -12.82 3.02 -16.25
CA LYS A 170 -13.90 3.52 -17.12
C LYS A 170 -13.36 4.49 -18.19
N GLN A 171 -12.57 5.49 -17.78
CA GLN A 171 -11.93 6.44 -18.71
C GLN A 171 -11.15 5.74 -19.83
N ARG A 172 -10.37 4.70 -19.50
CA ARG A 172 -9.59 3.94 -20.48
C ARG A 172 -10.45 3.07 -21.39
N LEU A 173 -11.52 2.46 -20.88
CA LEU A 173 -12.48 1.70 -21.68
C LEU A 173 -13.22 2.59 -22.67
N ASP A 174 -13.64 3.78 -22.26
CA ASP A 174 -14.38 4.70 -23.13
C ASP A 174 -13.48 5.33 -24.19
N ALA A 175 -12.24 5.70 -23.83
CA ALA A 175 -11.22 6.10 -24.82
C ALA A 175 -10.91 4.98 -25.84
N ALA A 176 -10.89 3.71 -25.41
CA ALA A 176 -10.70 2.58 -26.31
C ALA A 176 -11.90 2.36 -27.25
N LYS A 177 -13.14 2.57 -26.78
CA LYS A 177 -14.34 2.55 -27.65
C LYS A 177 -14.29 3.67 -28.69
N GLN A 178 -14.03 4.91 -28.26
CA GLN A 178 -13.95 6.08 -29.15
C GLN A 178 -12.91 5.90 -30.26
N ARG A 179 -11.74 5.33 -29.94
CA ARG A 179 -10.70 4.97 -30.94
C ARG A 179 -11.17 3.95 -31.96
N ARG A 180 -12.09 3.04 -31.61
CA ARG A 180 -12.66 2.03 -32.53
C ARG A 180 -13.79 2.57 -33.40
N THR A 181 -14.46 3.65 -32.99
CA THR A 181 -15.59 4.26 -33.72
C THR A 181 -15.21 5.48 -34.56
N ALA A 182 -13.97 5.98 -34.44
CA ALA A 182 -13.50 7.10 -35.25
C ALA A 182 -13.24 6.65 -36.71
N PRO A 183 -13.85 7.29 -37.72
CA PRO A 183 -13.58 6.96 -39.12
C PRO A 183 -12.14 7.34 -39.50
N ALA A 184 -11.47 6.46 -40.25
CA ALA A 184 -10.06 6.58 -40.62
C ALA A 184 -9.78 7.71 -41.64
N LYS A 185 -9.92 8.98 -41.23
CA LYS A 185 -9.61 10.17 -42.02
C LYS A 185 -8.18 10.67 -41.79
N SER A 186 -7.18 9.81 -41.99
CA SER A 186 -5.78 10.22 -42.30
C SER A 186 -4.91 9.02 -42.72
N ALA A 187 -5.26 8.36 -43.83
CA ALA A 187 -4.45 7.30 -44.44
C ALA A 187 -4.34 7.42 -45.98
N ALA A 188 -4.86 8.51 -46.55
CA ALA A 188 -4.99 8.72 -48.00
C ALA A 188 -3.99 9.77 -48.53
N SER A 189 -2.69 9.48 -48.43
CA SER A 189 -1.63 10.02 -49.32
C SER A 189 -0.27 9.37 -49.05
N SER A 190 -0.12 8.11 -49.47
CA SER A 190 1.01 7.72 -50.33
C SER A 190 0.75 6.31 -50.89
N SER A 191 0.10 6.24 -52.04
CA SER A 191 -0.14 5.00 -52.74
C SER A 191 1.04 4.67 -53.66
N VAL A 192 1.92 3.78 -53.20
CA VAL A 192 2.76 2.96 -54.09
C VAL A 192 2.61 1.51 -53.61
N GLU A 193 1.74 0.76 -54.28
CA GLU A 193 1.84 -0.70 -54.30
C GLU A 193 3.10 -1.10 -55.10
N PRO A 194 3.75 -2.21 -54.74
CA PRO A 194 3.37 -3.48 -55.37
C PRO A 194 2.94 -4.55 -54.37
N SER A 195 1.93 -5.30 -54.79
CA SER A 195 1.24 -6.37 -54.08
C SER A 195 2.16 -7.46 -53.51
N VAL A 196 2.04 -7.77 -52.20
CA VAL A 196 2.54 -9.01 -51.58
C VAL A 196 1.50 -9.55 -50.57
N LYS A 197 1.50 -10.88 -50.43
CA LYS A 197 0.68 -11.75 -49.54
C LYS A 197 0.73 -11.37 -48.04
N PRO A 198 -0.23 -11.83 -47.22
CA PRO A 198 -0.50 -11.26 -45.89
C PRO A 198 0.70 -11.29 -44.95
N GLU A 199 1.12 -10.11 -44.50
CA GLU A 199 2.19 -9.96 -43.52
C GLU A 199 1.71 -10.33 -42.11
N GLN A 200 2.29 -11.41 -41.58
CA GLN A 200 2.47 -11.51 -40.13
C GLN A 200 3.14 -10.23 -39.61
N GLN A 201 2.69 -9.77 -38.44
CA GLN A 201 3.31 -8.64 -37.75
C GLN A 201 4.80 -8.92 -37.57
N ARG A 202 5.65 -8.24 -38.35
CA ARG A 202 7.10 -8.36 -38.21
C ARG A 202 7.48 -7.90 -36.81
N GLN A 203 7.74 -8.87 -35.94
CA GLN A 203 8.68 -8.63 -34.84
C GLN A 203 9.96 -8.09 -35.49
N PRO A 204 10.62 -7.06 -34.92
CA PRO A 204 11.93 -6.65 -35.43
C PRO A 204 12.81 -7.90 -35.44
N GLU A 205 13.42 -8.21 -36.59
CA GLU A 205 14.20 -9.43 -36.79
C GLU A 205 15.17 -9.60 -35.61
N ALA A 206 14.84 -10.56 -34.75
CA ALA A 206 15.54 -10.73 -33.50
C ALA A 206 16.96 -11.17 -33.84
N LYS A 207 17.95 -10.36 -33.43
CA LYS A 207 19.34 -10.76 -33.61
C LYS A 207 19.59 -12.03 -32.80
N GLU A 208 20.57 -12.81 -33.21
CA GLU A 208 20.94 -14.04 -32.51
C GLU A 208 21.13 -13.76 -31.00
N GLY A 209 20.49 -14.58 -30.16
CA GLY A 209 20.46 -14.40 -28.71
C GLY A 209 19.43 -13.38 -28.16
N GLN A 210 18.65 -12.68 -28.99
CA GLN A 210 17.60 -11.76 -28.51
C GLN A 210 16.22 -12.43 -28.48
N PHE A 211 15.56 -12.39 -27.32
CA PHE A 211 14.25 -12.97 -27.08
C PHE A 211 13.27 -11.90 -26.61
N PHE A 212 12.29 -11.56 -27.44
CA PHE A 212 11.22 -10.64 -27.09
C PHE A 212 10.06 -11.38 -26.43
N LEU A 213 9.68 -10.93 -25.24
CA LEU A 213 8.62 -11.54 -24.43
C LEU A 213 7.34 -10.68 -24.47
N PRO A 214 6.14 -11.26 -24.29
CA PRO A 214 4.91 -10.50 -24.23
C PRO A 214 4.94 -9.44 -23.12
N LYS A 215 4.44 -8.24 -23.40
CA LYS A 215 4.28 -7.18 -22.38
C LYS A 215 3.35 -7.59 -21.23
N THR A 216 2.52 -8.60 -21.47
CA THR A 216 1.55 -9.21 -20.56
C THR A 216 2.05 -10.54 -20.00
N LEU A 217 3.35 -10.86 -20.08
CA LEU A 217 3.90 -12.15 -19.62
C LEU A 217 3.44 -12.49 -18.19
N PHE A 218 3.62 -11.58 -17.24
CA PHE A 218 3.17 -11.72 -15.84
C PHE A 218 1.66 -11.55 -15.64
N SER A 219 0.86 -11.72 -16.68
CA SER A 219 -0.61 -11.83 -16.64
C SER A 219 -1.11 -13.14 -17.26
N LEU A 220 -0.21 -13.98 -17.78
CA LEU A 220 -0.49 -15.35 -18.21
C LEU A 220 -0.47 -16.30 -16.99
N SER A 221 -0.89 -17.55 -17.17
CA SER A 221 -0.70 -18.61 -16.17
C SER A 221 0.78 -19.01 -16.06
N ASP A 222 1.16 -19.66 -14.94
CA ASP A 222 2.54 -20.09 -14.71
C ASP A 222 3.06 -21.01 -15.84
N ASP A 223 2.24 -21.95 -16.31
CA ASP A 223 2.58 -22.85 -17.41
C ASP A 223 2.85 -22.09 -18.72
N GLU A 224 2.00 -21.12 -19.06
CA GLU A 224 2.20 -20.25 -20.23
C GLU A 224 3.43 -19.34 -20.10
N ILE A 225 3.74 -18.87 -18.88
CA ILE A 225 4.98 -18.11 -18.61
C ILE A 225 6.19 -18.99 -18.87
N ILE A 226 6.19 -20.24 -18.39
CA ILE A 226 7.28 -21.18 -18.65
C ILE A 226 7.38 -21.51 -20.13
N GLU A 227 6.26 -21.73 -20.84
CA GLU A 227 6.26 -21.95 -22.29
C GLU A 227 6.95 -20.81 -23.06
N LYS A 228 6.71 -19.54 -22.70
CA LYS A 228 7.38 -18.39 -23.34
C LYS A 228 8.83 -18.20 -22.89
N MET A 229 9.19 -18.67 -21.69
CA MET A 229 10.54 -18.59 -21.14
C MET A 229 11.45 -19.76 -21.56
N GLN A 230 10.89 -20.90 -21.94
CA GLN A 230 11.63 -22.13 -22.20
C GLN A 230 12.77 -21.96 -23.24
N PRO A 231 12.58 -21.27 -24.38
CA PRO A 231 13.66 -21.07 -25.35
C PRO A 231 14.86 -20.29 -24.78
N ILE A 232 14.62 -19.38 -23.83
CA ILE A 232 15.68 -18.63 -23.14
C ILE A 232 16.42 -19.57 -22.18
N ILE A 233 15.68 -20.37 -21.41
CA ILE A 233 16.22 -21.32 -20.43
C ILE A 233 17.11 -22.36 -21.13
N ASP A 234 16.60 -22.97 -22.21
CA ASP A 234 17.31 -23.99 -22.98
C ASP A 234 18.60 -23.43 -23.58
N GLN A 235 18.55 -22.23 -24.17
CA GLN A 235 19.72 -21.62 -24.79
C GLN A 235 20.76 -21.17 -23.74
N VAL A 236 20.34 -20.65 -22.58
CA VAL A 236 21.27 -20.33 -21.46
C VAL A 236 21.92 -21.61 -20.91
N ALA A 237 21.18 -22.71 -20.77
CA ALA A 237 21.73 -23.98 -20.31
C ALA A 237 22.73 -24.57 -21.32
N LYS A 238 22.42 -24.49 -22.61
CA LYS A 238 23.24 -25.00 -23.71
C LYS A 238 24.55 -24.21 -23.89
N ASP A 239 24.44 -22.88 -24.01
CA ASP A 239 25.57 -22.02 -24.40
C ASP A 239 26.31 -21.44 -23.18
N LYS A 240 25.76 -21.56 -21.97
CA LYS A 240 26.30 -21.01 -20.71
C LYS A 240 26.48 -19.47 -20.76
N SER A 241 25.53 -18.81 -21.40
CA SER A 241 25.53 -17.37 -21.64
C SER A 241 25.15 -16.55 -20.40
N ASP A 242 25.74 -15.37 -20.27
CA ASP A 242 25.24 -14.34 -19.34
C ASP A 242 23.98 -13.68 -19.91
N VAL A 243 23.16 -13.05 -19.05
CA VAL A 243 21.81 -12.63 -19.42
C VAL A 243 21.57 -11.13 -19.18
N ALA A 244 21.26 -10.37 -20.24
CA ALA A 244 20.82 -8.98 -20.15
C ALA A 244 19.28 -8.89 -20.19
N ILE A 245 18.67 -8.47 -19.09
CA ILE A 245 17.21 -8.38 -18.93
C ILE A 245 16.77 -6.92 -19.09
N TYR A 246 16.04 -6.60 -20.16
CA TYR A 246 15.51 -5.27 -20.45
C TYR A 246 14.02 -5.20 -20.16
N TRP A 247 13.68 -4.83 -18.93
CA TRP A 247 12.32 -4.83 -18.42
C TRP A 247 11.96 -3.50 -17.73
N PRO A 248 10.73 -2.96 -17.86
CA PRO A 248 10.37 -1.67 -17.26
C PRO A 248 10.23 -1.68 -15.73
N ASN A 249 10.09 -2.85 -15.11
CA ASN A 249 9.85 -3.00 -13.67
C ASN A 249 10.91 -3.93 -13.05
N ASP A 250 11.59 -3.46 -12.00
CA ASP A 250 12.65 -4.20 -11.31
C ASP A 250 12.15 -5.50 -10.67
N LYS A 251 10.94 -5.52 -10.09
CA LYS A 251 10.37 -6.74 -9.49
C LYS A 251 10.16 -7.83 -10.54
N GLU A 252 9.60 -7.47 -11.68
CA GLU A 252 9.36 -8.36 -12.81
C GLU A 252 10.69 -8.81 -13.46
N ALA A 253 11.69 -7.92 -13.55
CA ALA A 253 13.03 -8.28 -14.02
C ALA A 253 13.72 -9.33 -13.10
N ARG A 254 13.54 -9.20 -11.78
CA ARG A 254 14.05 -10.19 -10.81
C ARG A 254 13.30 -11.51 -10.90
N LEU A 255 11.98 -11.50 -11.15
CA LEU A 255 11.20 -12.71 -11.40
C LEU A 255 11.69 -13.43 -12.66
N LEU A 256 11.96 -12.72 -13.76
CA LEU A 256 12.60 -13.31 -14.96
C LEU A 256 13.92 -13.98 -14.61
N TYR A 257 14.81 -13.29 -13.89
CA TYR A 257 16.08 -13.84 -13.45
C TYR A 257 15.90 -15.11 -12.57
N GLN A 258 14.97 -15.07 -11.61
CA GLN A 258 14.68 -16.22 -10.74
C GLN A 258 14.14 -17.42 -11.51
N ILE A 259 13.26 -17.22 -12.50
CA ILE A 259 12.73 -18.28 -13.35
C ILE A 259 13.85 -18.96 -14.16
N ILE A 260 14.75 -18.17 -14.76
CA ILE A 260 15.90 -18.70 -15.53
C ILE A 260 16.88 -19.41 -14.59
N ASN A 261 17.35 -18.75 -13.53
CA ASN A 261 18.36 -19.29 -12.62
C ASN A 261 17.88 -20.53 -11.83
N SER A 262 16.58 -20.70 -11.61
CA SER A 262 16.04 -21.90 -10.94
C SER A 262 15.92 -23.13 -11.85
N ARG A 263 16.03 -22.95 -13.18
CA ARG A 263 15.84 -24.00 -14.19
C ARG A 263 17.11 -24.36 -14.96
N VAL A 264 18.14 -23.51 -14.90
CA VAL A 264 19.48 -23.80 -15.39
C VAL A 264 20.32 -24.37 -14.25
N LEU A 265 20.46 -25.69 -14.19
CA LEU A 265 21.08 -26.39 -13.04
C LEU A 265 22.61 -26.45 -13.11
N ASP A 266 23.17 -26.66 -14.30
CA ASP A 266 24.61 -26.91 -14.51
C ASP A 266 25.43 -25.65 -14.83
N TYR A 267 24.82 -24.47 -14.75
CA TYR A 267 25.47 -23.19 -14.98
C TYR A 267 24.92 -22.10 -14.05
N ARG A 268 25.81 -21.37 -13.37
CA ARG A 268 25.43 -20.23 -12.54
C ARG A 268 25.12 -19.03 -13.43
N VAL A 269 23.84 -18.79 -13.68
CA VAL A 269 23.35 -17.67 -14.47
C VAL A 269 23.75 -16.34 -13.81
N ARG A 270 24.52 -15.52 -14.53
CA ARG A 270 24.77 -14.12 -14.17
C ARG A 270 23.86 -13.24 -15.01
N ALA A 271 23.27 -12.21 -14.40
CA ALA A 271 22.34 -11.33 -15.11
C ALA A 271 22.55 -9.85 -14.80
N MET A 272 22.41 -9.03 -15.85
CA MET A 272 22.37 -7.58 -15.78
C MET A 272 20.94 -7.10 -16.04
N ILE A 273 20.36 -6.35 -15.09
CA ILE A 273 19.01 -5.81 -15.21
C ILE A 273 19.06 -4.35 -15.68
N TYR A 274 18.34 -4.05 -16.75
CA TYR A 274 18.19 -2.71 -17.32
C TYR A 274 16.72 -2.30 -17.27
N HIS A 275 16.42 -1.20 -16.57
CA HIS A 275 15.05 -0.66 -16.46
C HIS A 275 14.60 0.04 -17.74
N ARG A 276 14.35 -0.75 -18.80
CA ARG A 276 13.97 -0.27 -20.13
C ARG A 276 12.77 -1.06 -20.65
N ALA A 277 11.78 -0.39 -21.22
CA ALA A 277 10.55 -0.99 -21.74
C ALA A 277 10.72 -1.73 -23.09
N LYS A 278 11.83 -2.48 -23.27
CA LYS A 278 12.05 -3.34 -24.44
C LYS A 278 11.27 -4.66 -24.35
N TYR A 279 11.00 -5.15 -23.14
CA TYR A 279 10.38 -6.46 -22.88
C TYR A 279 11.17 -7.60 -23.53
N MET A 280 12.48 -7.62 -23.25
CA MET A 280 13.44 -8.44 -23.98
C MET A 280 14.47 -9.04 -23.02
N VAL A 281 14.85 -10.28 -23.27
CA VAL A 281 16.04 -10.92 -22.70
C VAL A 281 17.04 -11.11 -23.82
N GLU A 282 18.29 -10.71 -23.60
CA GLU A 282 19.40 -10.82 -24.56
C GLU A 282 20.51 -11.66 -23.95
N LEU A 283 20.95 -12.69 -24.67
CA LEU A 283 22.01 -13.57 -24.24
C LEU A 283 23.36 -12.99 -24.68
N GLN A 284 24.24 -12.80 -23.70
CA GLN A 284 25.58 -12.31 -23.92
C GLN A 284 26.52 -13.52 -24.09
N GLN A 285 27.05 -13.66 -25.30
CA GLN A 285 28.13 -14.60 -25.59
C GLN A 285 29.40 -14.12 -24.86
N ASN A 286 30.09 -15.04 -24.18
CA ASN A 286 31.42 -14.82 -23.57
C ASN A 286 32.53 -15.09 -24.60
#